data_AF-A0A9E4ENH6-F1
#
_entry.id   AF-A0A9E4ENH6-F1
#
_cell.length_a   1.000
_cell.length_b   1.000
_cell.length_c   1.000
_cell.angle_alpha   90.00
_cell.angle_beta   90.00
_cell.angle_gamma   90.00
#
_symmetry.space_group_name_H-M   'P 1'
#
loop_
_entity.id
_entity.type
_entity.pdbx_description
1 polymer ?
#
loop_
_entity_poly.entity_id
_entity_poly.type
_entity_poly.pdbx_seq_one_letter_code
_entity_poly.pdbx_strand_id
1 'polypeptide(L)'
;MSNEEIKELCLRLIKAETEDAVIGIIKQAGYWDKPECWRYYGDKENNYGAAGNQADEAEAALVEKITNARDAILMNECAVRGIDPKSETAPKGVNEAVAEFFEENPKGELAGQIKEWSKEKRREIAKNISVYITGHKPAKDLFPCINIADKGEGQTPLRLPHTILSLGDKEGKSIKREIPFVHGKWNMGGTAALIYCGCIDPL
;
A
#
# COMPACT_ATOMS: atom_id res chain seq x y z
N MET A 1 -7.43 23.49 -9.82
CA MET A 1 -8.57 22.54 -9.78
C MET A 1 -9.27 22.72 -8.44
N SER A 2 -10.60 22.66 -8.43
CA SER A 2 -11.41 22.54 -7.21
C SER A 2 -11.26 21.14 -6.60
N ASN A 3 -11.70 20.97 -5.35
CA ASN A 3 -11.66 19.66 -4.69
C ASN A 3 -12.48 18.61 -5.43
N GLU A 4 -13.61 18.99 -6.04
CA GLU A 4 -14.43 18.05 -6.80
C GLU A 4 -13.74 17.63 -8.12
N GLU A 5 -13.08 18.56 -8.81
CA GLU A 5 -12.29 18.25 -10.00
C GLU A 5 -11.11 17.33 -9.68
N ILE A 6 -10.43 17.53 -8.55
CA ILE A 6 -9.33 16.67 -8.09
C ILE A 6 -9.84 15.26 -7.80
N LYS A 7 -10.96 15.17 -7.07
CA LYS A 7 -11.61 13.90 -6.76
C LYS A 7 -12.01 13.16 -8.03
N GLU A 8 -12.61 13.85 -9.00
CA GLU A 8 -13.00 13.24 -10.28
C GLU A 8 -11.77 12.74 -11.05
N LEU A 9 -10.68 13.51 -11.08
CA LEU A 9 -9.42 13.06 -11.68
C LEU A 9 -8.89 11.77 -11.01
N CYS A 10 -8.87 11.73 -9.68
CA CYS A 10 -8.46 10.53 -8.94
C CYS A 10 -9.37 9.32 -9.25
N LEU A 11 -10.69 9.52 -9.27
CA LEU A 11 -11.65 8.45 -9.57
C LEU A 11 -11.51 7.93 -11.00
N ARG A 12 -11.21 8.81 -11.96
CA ARG A 12 -10.91 8.41 -13.35
C ARG A 12 -9.64 7.58 -13.42
N LEU A 13 -8.58 7.97 -12.71
CA LEU A 13 -7.32 7.22 -12.67
C LEU A 13 -7.50 5.83 -12.04
N ILE A 14 -8.25 5.73 -10.93
CA ILE A 14 -8.54 4.44 -10.28
C ILE A 14 -9.33 3.49 -11.19
N LYS A 15 -10.16 4.03 -12.09
CA LYS A 15 -10.97 3.24 -13.04
C LYS A 15 -10.24 2.94 -14.36
N ALA A 16 -9.02 3.43 -14.55
CA ALA A 16 -8.27 3.17 -15.77
C ALA A 16 -7.69 1.76 -15.73
N GLU A 17 -7.96 0.96 -16.77
CA GLU A 17 -7.58 -0.46 -16.84
C GLU A 17 -6.39 -0.73 -17.77
N THR A 18 -5.87 0.32 -18.42
CA THR A 18 -4.69 0.24 -19.30
C THR A 18 -3.77 1.43 -19.09
N GLU A 19 -2.49 1.28 -19.43
CA GLU A 19 -1.52 2.37 -19.39
C GLU A 19 -1.92 3.52 -20.31
N ASP A 20 -2.35 3.21 -21.53
CA ASP A 20 -2.84 4.21 -22.48
C ASP A 20 -4.00 5.05 -21.92
N ALA A 21 -4.91 4.42 -21.17
CA ALA A 21 -6.00 5.14 -20.51
C ALA A 21 -5.45 6.08 -19.41
N VAL A 22 -4.52 5.60 -18.58
CA VAL A 22 -3.84 6.44 -17.56
C VAL A 22 -3.14 7.62 -18.21
N ILE A 23 -2.31 7.37 -19.23
CA ILE A 23 -1.57 8.39 -19.99
C ILE A 23 -2.53 9.41 -20.58
N GLY A 24 -3.62 8.97 -21.22
CA GLY A 24 -4.64 9.83 -21.79
C GLY A 24 -5.30 10.74 -20.76
N ILE A 25 -5.65 10.21 -19.58
CA ILE A 25 -6.22 10.99 -18.47
C ILE A 25 -5.24 12.05 -17.97
N ILE A 26 -3.97 11.69 -17.75
CA ILE A 26 -2.93 12.61 -17.25
C ILE A 26 -2.60 13.70 -18.30
N LYS A 27 -2.56 13.34 -19.59
CA LYS A 27 -2.39 14.30 -20.70
C LYS A 27 -3.54 15.30 -20.77
N GLN A 28 -4.78 14.82 -20.71
CA GLN A 28 -5.96 15.69 -20.70
C GLN A 28 -5.99 16.64 -19.50
N ALA A 29 -5.50 16.19 -18.35
CA ALA A 29 -5.35 17.03 -17.16
C ALA A 29 -4.18 18.02 -17.26
N GLY A 30 -3.33 17.92 -18.30
CA GLY A 30 -2.21 18.82 -18.54
C GLY A 30 -1.03 18.63 -17.58
N TYR A 31 -0.85 17.41 -17.04
CA TYR A 31 0.27 17.08 -16.13
C TYR A 31 1.36 16.24 -16.81
N TRP A 32 1.06 15.56 -17.91
CA TRP A 32 1.98 14.62 -18.55
C TRP A 32 3.29 15.29 -18.97
N ASP A 33 3.20 16.42 -19.68
CA ASP A 33 4.35 17.14 -20.22
C ASP A 33 4.91 18.21 -19.26
N LYS A 34 4.61 18.12 -17.95
CA LYS A 34 5.08 19.06 -16.93
C LYS A 34 6.08 18.38 -15.99
N PRO A 35 7.39 18.49 -16.24
CA PRO A 35 8.42 17.83 -15.43
C PRO A 35 8.30 18.11 -13.93
N GLU A 36 7.83 19.30 -13.54
CA GLU A 36 7.60 19.69 -12.14
C GLU A 36 6.50 18.88 -11.43
N CYS A 37 5.65 18.19 -12.18
CA CYS A 37 4.61 17.30 -11.66
C CYS A 37 5.11 15.85 -11.47
N TRP A 38 6.32 15.55 -11.93
CA TRP A 38 6.95 14.23 -11.82
C TRP A 38 8.07 14.25 -10.80
N ARG A 39 8.23 13.12 -10.10
CA ARG A 39 9.25 12.96 -9.06
C ARG A 39 9.81 11.55 -9.14
N TYR A 40 11.13 11.43 -9.03
CA TYR A 40 11.78 10.13 -8.99
C TYR A 40 11.46 9.40 -7.69
N TYR A 41 11.27 8.08 -7.77
CA TYR A 41 11.24 7.24 -6.57
C TYR A 41 12.54 7.42 -5.77
N GLY A 42 12.39 7.60 -4.46
CA GLY A 42 13.50 7.85 -3.53
C GLY A 42 14.30 9.12 -3.81
N ASP A 43 13.80 10.05 -4.64
CA ASP A 43 14.52 11.24 -5.11
C ASP A 43 15.86 10.91 -5.79
N LYS A 44 15.93 9.77 -6.47
CA LYS A 44 17.13 9.29 -7.17
C LYS A 44 16.78 8.93 -8.61
N GLU A 45 17.44 9.58 -9.57
CA GLU A 45 17.21 9.33 -11.00
C GLU A 45 17.53 7.89 -11.40
N ASN A 46 18.69 7.37 -10.97
CA ASN A 46 19.11 5.99 -11.24
C ASN A 46 18.77 5.05 -10.06
N ASN A 47 17.49 4.72 -9.91
CA ASN A 47 16.98 3.88 -8.82
C ASN A 47 16.46 2.50 -9.27
N TYR A 48 16.56 2.19 -10.57
CA TYR A 48 16.00 0.96 -11.16
C TYR A 48 16.53 -0.30 -10.45
N GLY A 49 17.84 -0.38 -10.20
CA GLY A 49 18.42 -1.53 -9.50
C GLY A 49 17.92 -1.70 -8.05
N ALA A 50 17.48 -0.61 -7.39
CA ALA A 50 16.89 -0.69 -6.07
C ALA A 50 15.41 -1.09 -6.13
N ALA A 51 14.67 -0.63 -7.14
CA ALA A 51 13.24 -0.93 -7.30
C ALA A 51 12.97 -2.31 -7.92
N GLY A 52 13.76 -2.68 -8.94
CA GLY A 52 13.57 -3.88 -9.76
C GLY A 52 14.08 -5.18 -9.15
N ASN A 53 14.93 -5.11 -8.11
CA ASN A 53 15.45 -6.29 -7.41
C ASN A 53 14.70 -6.59 -6.10
N GLN A 54 13.47 -6.09 -5.93
CA GLN A 54 12.71 -6.23 -4.67
C GLN A 54 11.96 -7.55 -4.53
N ALA A 55 11.56 -8.18 -5.63
CA ALA A 55 10.92 -9.48 -5.64
C ALA A 55 11.23 -10.20 -6.96
N ASP A 56 11.56 -11.49 -6.88
CA ASP A 56 11.79 -12.34 -8.05
C ASP A 56 10.48 -12.93 -8.60
N GLU A 57 9.43 -12.96 -7.78
CA GLU A 57 8.12 -13.56 -8.09
C GLU A 57 6.96 -12.55 -7.93
N ALA A 58 6.01 -12.58 -8.89
CA ALA A 58 4.86 -11.68 -8.91
C ALA A 58 3.91 -11.92 -7.71
N GLU A 59 3.79 -13.17 -7.28
CA GLU A 59 3.02 -13.60 -6.12
C GLU A 59 3.53 -12.95 -4.84
N ALA A 60 4.86 -12.89 -4.67
CA ALA A 60 5.48 -12.23 -3.53
C ALA A 60 5.20 -10.72 -3.53
N ALA A 61 5.27 -10.08 -4.70
CA ALA A 61 4.91 -8.66 -4.83
C ALA A 61 3.43 -8.39 -4.47
N LEU A 62 2.52 -9.30 -4.83
CA LEU A 62 1.11 -9.20 -4.44
C LEU A 62 0.91 -9.39 -2.93
N VAL A 63 1.53 -10.40 -2.33
CA VAL A 63 1.49 -10.65 -0.88
C VAL A 63 2.01 -9.44 -0.09
N GLU A 64 3.06 -8.78 -0.59
CA GLU A 64 3.60 -7.56 -0.01
C GLU A 64 2.59 -6.40 -0.04
N LYS A 65 1.80 -6.25 -1.10
CA LYS A 65 0.75 -5.23 -1.16
C LYS A 65 -0.37 -5.49 -0.15
N ILE A 66 -0.79 -6.74 0.02
CA ILE A 66 -1.78 -7.12 1.03
C ILE A 66 -1.22 -6.92 2.45
N THR A 67 0.07 -7.21 2.64
CA THR A 67 0.79 -6.98 3.90
C THR A 67 0.81 -5.50 4.25
N ASN A 68 1.07 -4.62 3.29
CA ASN A 68 1.02 -3.17 3.48
C ASN A 68 -0.38 -2.67 3.84
N ALA A 69 -1.44 -3.24 3.23
CA ALA A 69 -2.82 -2.94 3.60
C ALA A 69 -3.14 -3.35 5.05
N ARG A 70 -2.72 -4.55 5.49
CA ARG A 70 -2.87 -4.96 6.90
C ARG A 70 -2.14 -4.02 7.85
N ASP A 71 -0.91 -3.63 7.52
CA ASP A 71 -0.15 -2.72 8.36
C ASP A 71 -0.81 -1.33 8.43
N ALA A 72 -1.38 -0.84 7.32
CA ALA A 72 -2.13 0.42 7.30
C ALA A 72 -3.37 0.38 8.21
N ILE A 73 -4.04 -0.77 8.31
CA ILE A 73 -5.14 -0.99 9.27
C ILE A 73 -4.64 -0.90 10.71
N LEU A 74 -3.56 -1.60 11.07
CA LEU A 74 -3.02 -1.55 12.43
C LEU A 74 -2.53 -0.14 12.82
N MET A 75 -1.90 0.56 11.88
CA MET A 75 -1.48 1.94 12.07
C MET A 75 -2.67 2.89 12.27
N ASN A 76 -3.77 2.68 11.53
CA ASN A 76 -4.99 3.45 11.69
C ASN A 76 -5.60 3.27 13.09
N GLU A 77 -5.60 2.05 13.63
CA GLU A 77 -6.12 1.80 14.97
C GLU A 77 -5.33 2.55 16.06
N CYS A 78 -4.02 2.70 15.87
CA CYS A 78 -3.19 3.57 16.72
C CYS A 78 -3.61 5.03 16.60
N ALA A 79 -3.75 5.53 15.36
CA ALA A 79 -4.14 6.92 15.11
C ALA A 79 -5.52 7.26 15.70
N VAL A 80 -6.52 6.39 15.52
CA VAL A 80 -7.87 6.55 16.07
C VAL A 80 -7.87 6.56 17.60
N ARG A 81 -6.96 5.83 18.24
CA ARG A 81 -6.82 5.77 19.71
C ARG A 81 -5.86 6.81 20.27
N GLY A 82 -5.22 7.63 19.43
CA GLY A 82 -4.20 8.59 19.87
C GLY A 82 -2.93 7.93 20.42
N ILE A 83 -2.64 6.69 20.01
CA ILE A 83 -1.43 5.96 20.40
C ILE A 83 -0.34 6.29 19.38
N ASP A 84 0.81 6.79 19.84
CA ASP A 84 2.00 6.86 19.00
C ASP A 84 2.51 5.42 18.77
N PRO A 85 2.54 4.90 17.52
CA PRO A 85 2.91 3.52 17.22
C PRO A 85 4.38 3.19 17.56
N LYS A 86 5.21 4.19 17.86
CA LYS A 86 6.59 4.02 18.32
C LYS A 86 6.75 4.09 19.85
N SER A 87 5.70 4.44 20.56
CA SER A 87 5.73 4.63 22.01
C SER A 87 5.86 3.32 22.78
N GLU A 88 6.23 3.43 24.05
CA GLU A 88 6.20 2.31 24.99
C GLU A 88 4.78 1.77 25.21
N THR A 89 3.74 2.59 25.00
CA THR A 89 2.33 2.19 25.13
C THR A 89 1.75 1.51 23.89
N ALA A 90 2.46 1.52 22.76
CA ALA A 90 2.01 0.80 21.57
C ALA A 90 2.23 -0.72 21.70
N PRO A 91 1.43 -1.55 21.02
CA PRO A 91 1.62 -3.00 21.01
C PRO A 91 3.06 -3.37 20.66
N LYS A 92 3.59 -4.47 21.21
CA LYS A 92 4.97 -4.95 21.00
C LYS A 92 5.08 -6.08 19.98
N GLY A 93 3.97 -6.46 19.37
CA GLY A 93 3.95 -7.43 18.29
C GLY A 93 2.58 -7.51 17.62
N VAL A 94 2.52 -8.27 16.53
CA VAL A 94 1.30 -8.40 15.72
C VAL A 94 0.15 -9.01 16.52
N ASN A 95 0.41 -10.07 17.29
CA ASN A 95 -0.64 -10.71 18.08
C ASN A 95 -1.21 -9.74 19.14
N GLU A 96 -0.35 -8.98 19.82
CA GLU A 96 -0.79 -7.97 20.79
C GLU A 96 -1.61 -6.86 20.12
N ALA A 97 -1.17 -6.36 18.96
CA ALA A 97 -1.93 -5.36 18.20
C ALA A 97 -3.30 -5.91 17.76
N VAL A 98 -3.35 -7.14 17.27
CA VAL A 98 -4.60 -7.80 16.87
C VAL A 98 -5.54 -7.98 18.07
N ALA A 99 -5.00 -8.44 19.20
CA ALA A 99 -5.73 -8.60 20.45
C ALA A 99 -6.32 -7.27 20.92
N GLU A 100 -5.46 -6.26 21.12
CA GLU A 100 -5.85 -4.96 21.66
C GLU A 100 -6.83 -4.20 20.77
N PHE A 101 -6.66 -4.29 19.44
CA PHE A 101 -7.45 -3.47 18.52
C PHE A 101 -8.75 -4.14 18.09
N PHE A 102 -8.81 -5.48 18.03
CA PHE A 102 -9.95 -6.17 17.42
C PHE A 102 -10.64 -7.20 18.31
N GLU A 103 -10.11 -7.53 19.49
CA GLU A 103 -10.72 -8.52 20.40
C GLU A 103 -11.34 -7.87 21.63
N GLU A 104 -12.36 -8.52 22.18
CA GLU A 104 -13.01 -8.08 23.42
C GLU A 104 -12.19 -8.46 24.67
N ASN A 105 -11.42 -9.54 24.60
CA ASN A 105 -10.56 -10.02 25.69
C ASN A 105 -9.08 -10.09 25.25
N PRO A 106 -8.36 -8.95 25.21
CA PRO A 106 -7.00 -8.87 24.69
C PRO A 106 -5.94 -9.55 25.57
N LYS A 107 -6.31 -10.04 26.76
CA LYS A 107 -5.39 -10.71 27.71
C LYS A 107 -5.68 -12.21 27.84
N GLY A 108 -6.55 -12.76 27.00
CA GLY A 108 -6.83 -14.19 26.98
C GLY A 108 -5.64 -15.03 26.49
N GLU A 109 -5.61 -16.31 26.84
CA GLU A 109 -4.58 -17.26 26.39
C GLU A 109 -4.48 -17.36 24.85
N LEU A 110 -5.62 -17.18 24.17
CA LEU A 110 -5.75 -17.22 22.72
C LEU A 110 -5.68 -15.84 22.06
N ALA A 111 -5.34 -14.79 22.82
CA ALA A 111 -5.39 -13.42 22.33
C ALA A 111 -4.49 -13.18 21.11
N GLY A 112 -5.03 -12.49 20.12
CA GLY A 112 -4.34 -12.16 18.87
C GLY A 112 -4.29 -13.31 17.86
N GLN A 113 -4.77 -14.51 18.22
CA GLN A 113 -4.74 -15.67 17.34
C GLN A 113 -5.98 -15.69 16.43
N ILE A 114 -5.88 -15.03 15.27
CA ILE A 114 -6.98 -14.91 14.28
C ILE A 114 -7.60 -16.27 13.90
N LYS A 115 -6.84 -17.36 13.94
CA LYS A 115 -7.36 -18.72 13.67
C LYS A 115 -8.42 -19.19 14.67
N GLU A 116 -8.39 -18.67 15.89
CA GLU A 116 -9.33 -18.98 16.98
C GLU A 116 -10.60 -18.13 16.89
N TRP A 117 -10.61 -17.10 16.04
CA TRP A 117 -11.79 -16.27 15.83
C TRP A 117 -12.91 -17.05 15.13
N SER A 118 -14.14 -16.73 15.51
CA SER A 118 -15.34 -17.16 14.79
C SER A 118 -15.28 -16.75 13.31
N LYS A 119 -16.04 -17.45 12.47
CA LYS A 119 -16.11 -17.12 11.03
C LYS A 119 -16.70 -15.72 10.83
N GLU A 120 -17.65 -15.35 11.68
CA GLU A 120 -18.35 -14.07 11.67
C GLU A 120 -17.38 -12.94 11.96
N LYS A 121 -16.55 -13.07 13.01
CA LYS A 121 -15.55 -12.07 13.37
C LYS A 121 -14.48 -11.92 12.30
N ARG A 122 -13.95 -13.04 11.78
CA ARG A 122 -12.99 -12.98 10.65
C ARG A 122 -13.57 -12.27 9.44
N ARG A 123 -14.83 -12.56 9.10
CA ARG A 123 -15.51 -11.90 7.98
C ARG A 123 -15.75 -10.43 8.23
N GLU A 124 -16.07 -10.04 9.46
CA GLU A 124 -16.22 -8.64 9.85
C GLU A 124 -14.92 -7.86 9.65
N ILE A 125 -13.82 -8.34 10.25
CA ILE A 125 -12.50 -7.68 10.16
C ILE A 125 -11.96 -7.69 8.73
N ALA A 126 -12.19 -8.76 7.96
CA ALA A 126 -11.77 -8.85 6.56
C ALA A 126 -12.40 -7.77 5.67
N LYS A 127 -13.55 -7.17 6.03
CA LYS A 127 -14.16 -6.06 5.26
C LYS A 127 -13.29 -4.80 5.21
N ASN A 128 -12.25 -4.72 6.03
CA ASN A 128 -11.31 -3.61 6.02
C ASN A 128 -10.35 -3.65 4.83
N ILE A 129 -10.20 -4.78 4.15
CA ILE A 129 -9.33 -4.94 2.97
C ILE A 129 -10.13 -5.64 1.88
N SER A 130 -10.19 -5.04 0.69
CA SER A 130 -10.82 -5.61 -0.49
C SER A 130 -9.77 -5.88 -1.56
N VAL A 131 -9.78 -7.10 -2.08
CA VAL A 131 -9.02 -7.49 -3.27
C VAL A 131 -10.02 -7.83 -4.37
N TYR A 132 -9.91 -7.17 -5.51
CA TYR A 132 -10.82 -7.39 -6.63
C TYR A 132 -10.09 -7.28 -7.96
N ILE A 133 -10.59 -8.01 -8.95
CA ILE A 133 -9.98 -8.10 -10.27
C ILE A 133 -10.89 -7.38 -11.27
N THR A 134 -10.30 -6.46 -12.03
CA THR A 134 -10.96 -5.74 -13.13
C THR A 134 -10.10 -5.86 -14.39
N GLY A 135 -10.40 -5.08 -15.43
CA GLY A 135 -9.68 -5.11 -16.68
C GLY A 135 -10.03 -6.33 -17.53
N HIS A 136 -9.04 -6.81 -18.25
CA HIS A 136 -9.26 -7.80 -19.29
C HIS A 136 -8.96 -9.21 -18.79
N LYS A 137 -9.69 -10.19 -19.35
CA LYS A 137 -9.24 -11.58 -19.26
C LYS A 137 -7.87 -11.70 -19.93
N PRO A 138 -6.93 -12.49 -19.37
CA PRO A 138 -5.62 -12.68 -19.97
C PRO A 138 -5.73 -13.08 -21.45
N ALA A 139 -5.20 -12.25 -22.33
CA ALA A 139 -5.09 -12.46 -23.76
C ALA A 139 -3.81 -11.75 -24.27
N LYS A 140 -3.55 -11.81 -25.57
CA LYS A 140 -2.39 -11.12 -26.15
C LYS A 140 -2.47 -9.62 -25.83
N ASP A 141 -1.44 -9.09 -25.16
CA ASP A 141 -1.28 -7.67 -24.77
C ASP A 141 -2.43 -7.13 -23.89
N LEU A 142 -3.19 -8.02 -23.23
CA LEU A 142 -4.30 -7.69 -22.34
C LEU A 142 -4.16 -8.43 -21.03
N PHE A 143 -4.10 -7.67 -19.94
CA PHE A 143 -3.86 -8.17 -18.60
C PHE A 143 -5.00 -7.78 -17.65
N PRO A 144 -5.25 -8.59 -16.60
CA PRO A 144 -6.15 -8.21 -15.53
C PRO A 144 -5.52 -7.12 -14.67
N CYS A 145 -6.36 -6.27 -14.07
CA CYS A 145 -5.94 -5.35 -13.02
C CYS A 145 -6.30 -5.94 -11.66
N ILE A 146 -5.29 -6.21 -10.82
CA ILE A 146 -5.51 -6.60 -9.43
C ILE A 146 -5.53 -5.32 -8.59
N ASN A 147 -6.67 -5.04 -7.99
CA ASN A 147 -6.88 -3.88 -7.16
C ASN A 147 -6.93 -4.28 -5.69
N ILE A 148 -6.23 -3.51 -4.85
CA ILE A 148 -6.25 -3.66 -3.40
C ILE A 148 -6.67 -2.32 -2.81
N ALA A 149 -7.72 -2.35 -1.99
CA ALA A 149 -8.19 -1.19 -1.26
C ALA A 149 -8.31 -1.54 0.23
N ASP A 150 -7.88 -0.63 1.09
CA ASP A 150 -7.98 -0.78 2.54
C ASP A 150 -8.61 0.45 3.20
N LYS A 151 -9.12 0.26 4.43
CA LYS A 151 -9.64 1.30 5.31
C LYS A 151 -8.59 1.79 6.32
N GLY A 152 -7.32 1.73 5.96
CA GLY A 152 -6.20 2.08 6.83
C GLY A 152 -5.95 3.58 6.92
N GLU A 153 -4.74 3.92 7.37
CA GLU A 153 -4.35 5.30 7.70
C GLU A 153 -4.35 6.26 6.50
N GLY A 154 -4.37 5.73 5.27
CA GLY A 154 -4.21 6.52 4.04
C GLY A 154 -2.86 7.25 3.98
N GLN A 155 -2.69 8.14 3.00
CA GLN A 155 -1.50 8.98 2.89
C GLN A 155 -1.86 10.38 2.41
N THR A 156 -1.36 11.40 3.10
CA THR A 156 -1.46 12.78 2.62
C THR A 156 -0.43 13.03 1.51
N PRO A 157 -0.67 13.95 0.56
CA PRO A 157 0.29 14.26 -0.51
C PRO A 157 1.70 14.57 -0.01
N LEU A 158 1.83 15.31 1.10
CA LEU A 158 3.13 15.67 1.70
C LEU A 158 3.92 14.48 2.26
N ARG A 159 3.25 13.36 2.55
CA ARG A 159 3.89 12.15 3.09
C ARG A 159 4.36 11.19 2.00
N LEU A 160 3.77 11.24 0.80
CA LEU A 160 4.10 10.33 -0.31
C LEU A 160 5.62 10.21 -0.58
N PRO A 161 6.42 11.30 -0.60
CA PRO A 161 7.87 11.22 -0.81
C PRO A 161 8.62 10.40 0.24
N HIS A 162 8.07 10.31 1.45
CA HIS A 162 8.67 9.64 2.59
C HIS A 162 8.03 8.27 2.88
N THR A 163 6.99 7.91 2.13
CA THR A 163 6.26 6.64 2.26
C THR A 163 6.29 5.85 0.96
N ILE A 164 5.23 5.89 0.14
CA ILE A 164 5.05 5.06 -1.04
C ILE A 164 6.11 5.34 -2.12
N LEU A 165 6.58 6.59 -2.22
CA LEU A 165 7.61 6.98 -3.18
C LEU A 165 9.02 6.87 -2.61
N SER A 166 9.18 6.50 -1.34
CA SER A 166 10.50 6.28 -0.74
C SER A 166 11.07 4.94 -1.19
N LEU A 167 12.40 4.81 -1.18
CA LEU A 167 13.15 3.57 -1.36
C LEU A 167 14.12 3.41 -0.19
N GLY A 168 13.62 3.66 1.03
CA GLY A 168 14.43 4.02 2.19
C GLY A 168 14.80 5.50 2.20
N ASP A 169 15.03 6.08 3.38
CA ASP A 169 15.47 7.48 3.48
C ASP A 169 16.98 7.64 3.18
N LYS A 170 17.46 8.89 3.17
CA LYS A 170 18.87 9.23 2.87
C LYS A 170 19.87 8.61 3.86
N GLU A 171 19.41 8.19 5.03
CA GLU A 171 20.19 7.53 6.08
C GLU A 171 19.92 6.00 6.14
N GLY A 172 19.13 5.45 5.22
CA GLY A 172 18.72 4.04 5.21
C GLY A 172 17.70 3.67 6.30
N LYS A 173 17.03 4.66 6.89
CA LYS A 173 15.94 4.44 7.86
C LYS A 173 14.60 4.36 7.14
N SER A 174 13.71 3.58 7.73
CA SER A 174 12.33 3.45 7.30
C SER A 174 11.43 3.97 8.41
N ILE A 175 10.35 4.65 8.03
CA ILE A 175 9.38 5.24 8.95
C ILE A 175 8.73 4.19 9.87
N LYS A 176 8.71 2.93 9.43
CA LYS A 176 8.08 1.78 10.11
C LYS A 176 9.08 0.87 10.84
N ARG A 177 10.39 1.13 10.74
CA ARG A 177 11.43 0.22 11.26
C ARG A 177 11.30 -0.04 12.77
N GLU A 178 10.93 1.00 13.52
CA GLU A 178 10.82 0.98 14.98
C GLU A 178 9.44 0.47 15.46
N ILE A 179 8.50 0.23 14.54
CA ILE A 179 7.15 -0.18 14.87
C ILE A 179 7.14 -1.72 14.91
N PRO A 180 6.86 -2.34 16.06
CA PRO A 180 7.11 -3.78 16.23
C PRO A 180 6.00 -4.66 15.64
N PHE A 181 4.79 -4.13 15.47
CA PHE A 181 3.60 -4.86 15.00
C PHE A 181 3.31 -4.70 13.50
N VAL A 182 4.22 -4.10 12.72
CA VAL A 182 4.11 -4.01 11.26
C VAL A 182 5.14 -4.92 10.58
N HIS A 183 4.82 -5.46 9.41
CA HIS A 183 5.72 -6.33 8.66
C HIS A 183 6.46 -5.60 7.52
N GLY A 184 5.80 -4.66 6.85
CA GLY A 184 6.37 -3.80 5.80
C GLY A 184 7.32 -2.76 6.38
N LYS A 185 8.50 -3.19 6.82
CA LYS A 185 9.43 -2.38 7.61
C LYS A 185 10.41 -1.54 6.80
N TRP A 186 10.52 -1.72 5.49
CA TRP A 186 11.67 -1.19 4.73
C TRP A 186 11.35 -0.07 3.74
N ASN A 187 10.09 0.33 3.58
CA ASN A 187 9.67 1.35 2.61
C ASN A 187 10.15 1.05 1.16
N MET A 188 10.26 -0.22 0.78
CA MET A 188 10.74 -0.63 -0.56
C MET A 188 9.82 -1.68 -1.21
N GLY A 189 9.13 -2.50 -0.42
CA GLY A 189 8.24 -3.55 -0.95
C GLY A 189 7.13 -3.03 -1.86
N GLY A 190 6.76 -1.75 -1.72
CA GLY A 190 5.83 -1.09 -2.63
C GLY A 190 6.29 -1.08 -4.10
N THR A 191 7.59 -1.00 -4.38
CA THR A 191 8.08 -0.94 -5.77
C THR A 191 8.22 -2.30 -6.42
N ALA A 192 8.17 -3.40 -5.65
CA ALA A 192 8.22 -4.76 -6.17
C ALA A 192 7.10 -5.05 -7.19
N ALA A 193 5.95 -4.37 -7.08
CA ALA A 193 4.86 -4.54 -8.03
C ALA A 193 5.13 -3.89 -9.40
N LEU A 194 6.04 -2.90 -9.48
CA LEU A 194 6.24 -2.11 -10.70
C LEU A 194 6.78 -2.95 -11.86
N ILE A 195 7.58 -3.99 -11.58
CA ILE A 195 8.13 -4.86 -12.63
C ILE A 195 7.11 -5.86 -13.20
N TYR A 196 5.94 -5.98 -12.56
CA TYR A 196 4.87 -6.90 -12.96
C TYR A 196 3.60 -6.16 -13.42
N CYS A 197 3.62 -4.82 -13.37
CA CYS A 197 2.48 -3.97 -13.69
C CYS A 197 2.84 -3.11 -14.90
N GLY A 198 2.01 -3.17 -15.93
CA GLY A 198 2.22 -2.42 -17.16
C GLY A 198 2.82 -3.22 -18.31
N CYS A 199 2.90 -2.62 -19.49
CA CYS A 199 3.63 -3.17 -20.62
C CYS A 199 5.08 -2.74 -20.49
N ILE A 200 5.88 -3.49 -19.74
CA ILE A 200 7.33 -3.39 -19.90
C ILE A 200 7.64 -4.02 -21.25
N ASP A 201 7.75 -3.20 -22.29
CA ASP A 201 8.51 -3.60 -23.46
C ASP A 201 9.88 -4.07 -22.93
N PRO A 202 10.30 -5.32 -23.20
CA PRO A 202 11.65 -5.73 -22.85
C PRO A 202 12.58 -4.79 -23.63
N LEU A 203 13.26 -3.91 -22.89
CA LEU A 203 14.34 -3.07 -23.40
C LEU A 203 15.39 -3.91 -24.14
#